data_AF-C3QU51-F1
#
_entry.id   AF-C3QU51-F1
#
_cell.length_a   1.000
_cell.length_b   1.000
_cell.length_c   1.000
_cell.angle_alpha   90.00
_cell.angle_beta   90.00
_cell.angle_gamma   90.00
#
_symmetry.space_group_name_H-M   'P 1'
#
loop_
_entity.id
_entity.type
_entity.pdbx_description
1 polymer ?
#
loop_
_entity_poly.entity_id
_entity_poly.type
_entity_poly.pdbx_seq_one_letter_code
_entity_poly.pdbx_strand_id
1 'polypeptide(L)'
;NGINEHRGIWQSDVGTCMDALCSGSSVCLSATKQRDIQVECFLDFEVNKVNIRPEYMNNPQELAKIRKMIDELKSDPNVKVNRLDIIGYASPEGTLAANKRLSEGRAMALRDYLAYRYDFPRNQYYIVFGGENWDGLEKALETIELEYKDEVLDIIRNIPIEKGRETKLMQLHGGTPYGYLLKYIFPSLRVAICKVNYEVRDFSVEEAKEIIKTRPQNLSLNEMFLVANTYPTGSQEFIDVFETAVRMYPQSEIANINAATAALSRNELVSAERYLGMVNSNKNLPEYNNAMGILMLMKGDYESSKKYLKFAEQSGLDAARGNLEELVRKKANAAKMKKNGK
;
A
#
# COMPACT_ATOMS: atom_id res chain seq x y z
N ASN A 1 -14.73 -43.07 4.65
CA ASN A 1 -14.75 -42.74 3.22
C ASN A 1 -15.55 -41.50 2.81
N GLY A 2 -16.43 -40.92 3.65
CA GLY A 2 -17.23 -39.74 3.27
C GLY A 2 -16.60 -38.34 3.45
N ILE A 3 -15.35 -38.23 3.89
CA ILE A 3 -14.72 -36.91 4.16
C ILE A 3 -14.09 -36.30 2.89
N ASN A 4 -13.70 -37.13 1.90
CA ASN A 4 -13.04 -36.67 0.67
C ASN A 4 -14.00 -36.22 -0.44
N GLU A 5 -15.21 -36.77 -0.53
CA GLU A 5 -16.23 -36.31 -1.51
C GLU A 5 -16.69 -34.88 -1.23
N HIS A 6 -16.80 -34.50 0.05
CA HIS A 6 -17.23 -33.16 0.41
C HIS A 6 -16.22 -32.09 0.00
N ARG A 7 -14.90 -32.33 0.13
CA ARG A 7 -13.85 -31.38 -0.30
C ARG A 7 -13.94 -31.00 -1.77
N GLY A 8 -14.35 -31.93 -2.65
CA GLY A 8 -14.50 -31.67 -4.08
C GLY A 8 -15.63 -30.69 -4.40
N ILE A 9 -16.74 -30.75 -3.66
CA ILE A 9 -17.90 -29.86 -3.82
C ILE A 9 -17.56 -28.44 -3.31
N TRP A 10 -16.79 -28.32 -2.22
CA TRP A 10 -16.31 -27.02 -1.73
C TRP A 10 -15.42 -26.32 -2.76
N GLN A 11 -14.54 -27.06 -3.42
CA GLN A 11 -13.68 -26.49 -4.47
C GLN A 11 -14.47 -26.06 -5.70
N SER A 12 -15.53 -26.77 -6.09
CA SER A 12 -16.36 -26.37 -7.23
C SER A 12 -17.18 -25.11 -6.95
N ASP A 13 -17.72 -24.95 -5.74
CA ASP A 13 -18.61 -23.82 -5.42
C ASP A 13 -17.83 -22.54 -5.07
N VAL A 14 -16.67 -22.69 -4.39
CA VAL A 14 -15.71 -21.60 -4.25
C VAL A 14 -15.10 -21.24 -5.61
N GLY A 15 -14.88 -22.23 -6.48
CA GLY A 15 -14.52 -22.02 -7.88
C GLY A 15 -15.58 -21.21 -8.62
N THR A 16 -16.87 -21.52 -8.46
CA THR A 16 -17.97 -20.77 -9.09
C THR A 16 -18.05 -19.32 -8.57
N CYS A 17 -17.73 -19.08 -7.29
CA CYS A 17 -17.58 -17.73 -6.74
C CYS A 17 -16.40 -16.99 -7.37
N MET A 18 -15.26 -17.66 -7.54
CA MET A 18 -14.09 -17.11 -8.24
C MET A 18 -14.39 -16.80 -9.71
N ASP A 19 -15.15 -17.66 -10.38
CA ASP A 19 -15.60 -17.44 -11.75
C ASP A 19 -16.52 -16.22 -11.85
N ALA A 20 -17.47 -16.07 -10.92
CA ALA A 20 -18.37 -14.91 -10.87
C ALA A 20 -17.60 -13.59 -10.59
N LEU A 21 -16.57 -13.64 -9.74
CA LEU A 21 -15.67 -12.52 -9.47
C LEU A 21 -14.85 -12.10 -10.69
N CYS A 22 -14.49 -13.07 -11.54
CA CYS A 22 -13.73 -12.84 -12.77
C CYS A 22 -14.60 -12.52 -14.00
N SER A 23 -15.89 -12.92 -14.00
CA SER A 23 -16.83 -12.79 -15.13
C SER A 23 -17.93 -11.74 -14.94
N GLY A 24 -18.08 -11.18 -13.72
CA GLY A 24 -18.98 -10.09 -13.39
C GLY A 24 -18.72 -8.85 -14.23
N SER A 25 -19.69 -8.52 -15.07
CA SER A 25 -19.62 -7.46 -16.08
C SER A 25 -19.35 -6.07 -15.51
N SER A 26 -18.40 -5.38 -16.14
CA SER A 26 -18.38 -3.92 -16.30
C SER A 26 -18.35 -3.08 -15.01
N VAL A 27 -17.21 -3.05 -14.32
CA VAL A 27 -16.42 -1.82 -14.09
C VAL A 27 -14.98 -2.27 -13.79
N CYS A 28 -14.25 -2.72 -14.80
CA CYS A 28 -12.79 -2.58 -14.74
C CYS A 28 -12.52 -1.10 -14.96
N LEU A 29 -12.62 -0.30 -13.89
CA LEU A 29 -11.98 1.01 -13.86
C LEU A 29 -10.53 0.74 -14.22
N SER A 30 -10.15 1.06 -15.46
CA SER A 30 -8.76 1.13 -15.86
C SER A 30 -8.15 2.23 -15.01
N ALA A 31 -7.65 1.84 -13.84
CA ALA A 31 -6.77 2.70 -13.08
C ALA A 31 -5.61 2.99 -14.03
N THR A 32 -5.56 4.22 -14.53
CA THR A 32 -4.43 4.70 -15.31
C THR A 32 -3.17 4.27 -14.56
N LYS A 33 -2.23 3.62 -15.24
CA LYS A 33 -0.94 3.21 -14.68
C LYS A 33 -0.07 4.44 -14.39
N GLN A 34 -0.56 5.35 -13.56
CA GLN A 34 0.29 6.28 -12.86
C GLN A 34 0.74 5.55 -11.60
N ARG A 35 1.84 4.83 -11.78
CA ARG A 35 2.62 4.41 -10.63
C ARG A 35 3.44 5.62 -10.21
N ASP A 36 2.88 6.37 -9.28
CA ASP A 36 3.67 7.19 -8.38
C ASP A 36 4.41 6.25 -7.43
N ILE A 37 5.34 5.43 -7.95
CA ILE A 37 6.29 4.73 -7.09
C ILE A 37 7.29 5.78 -6.63
N GLN A 38 6.91 6.47 -5.57
CA GLN A 38 7.74 7.44 -4.88
C GLN A 38 8.76 6.66 -4.06
N VAL A 39 9.92 6.39 -4.65
CA VAL A 39 11.08 6.00 -3.86
C VAL A 39 11.73 7.27 -3.37
N GLU A 40 11.60 7.52 -2.07
CA GLU A 40 12.23 8.62 -1.38
C GLU A 40 13.63 8.20 -0.94
N CYS A 41 14.63 9.01 -1.26
CA CYS A 41 15.92 8.97 -0.57
C CYS A 41 16.04 10.16 0.38
N PHE A 42 16.67 9.99 1.53
CA PHE A 42 16.85 11.06 2.50
C PHE A 42 18.34 11.35 2.66
N LEU A 43 18.82 12.44 2.07
CA LEU A 43 20.21 12.84 2.26
C LEU A 43 20.37 13.75 3.46
N ASP A 44 21.14 13.30 4.44
CA ASP A 44 21.49 14.02 5.65
C ASP A 44 22.52 15.11 5.37
N PHE A 45 22.34 16.26 6.01
CA PHE A 45 23.26 17.38 5.94
C PHE A 45 23.73 17.83 7.33
N GLU A 46 24.99 18.22 7.39
CA GLU A 46 25.53 18.92 8.56
C GLU A 46 24.82 20.26 8.78
N VAL A 47 24.92 20.73 10.02
CA VAL A 47 24.40 22.05 10.41
C VAL A 47 24.94 23.13 9.47
N ASN A 48 24.04 23.96 8.94
CA ASN A 48 24.36 25.08 8.05
C ASN A 48 25.14 24.71 6.75
N LYS A 49 25.09 23.44 6.32
CA LYS A 49 25.71 22.95 5.08
C LYS A 49 24.66 22.54 4.04
N VAL A 50 25.08 22.63 2.77
CA VAL A 50 24.30 22.23 1.58
C VAL A 50 25.03 21.22 0.71
N ASN A 51 26.32 20.99 0.94
CA ASN A 51 27.10 20.03 0.18
C ASN A 51 26.78 18.61 0.64
N ILE A 52 26.50 17.72 -0.32
CA ILE A 52 26.32 16.30 -0.05
C ILE A 52 27.66 15.71 0.37
N ARG A 53 27.69 15.09 1.56
CA ARG A 53 28.83 14.30 2.04
C ARG A 53 28.45 12.82 1.94
N PRO A 54 28.98 12.05 0.96
CA PRO A 54 28.56 10.67 0.76
C PRO A 54 28.71 9.76 1.98
N GLU A 55 29.70 10.02 2.84
CA GLU A 55 29.99 9.22 4.04
C GLU A 55 29.30 9.71 5.32
N TYR A 56 28.47 10.75 5.24
CA TYR A 56 27.85 11.35 6.43
C TYR A 56 26.54 10.65 6.77
N MET A 57 26.41 10.17 8.02
CA MET A 57 25.20 9.52 8.52
C MET A 57 24.72 8.39 7.58
N ASN A 58 23.46 8.42 7.13
CA ASN A 58 22.88 7.39 6.27
C ASN A 58 23.08 7.66 4.78
N ASN A 59 23.83 8.70 4.40
CA ASN A 59 24.08 9.04 3.00
C ASN A 59 24.67 7.89 2.17
N PRO A 60 25.58 7.03 2.67
CA PRO A 60 26.08 5.92 1.86
C PRO A 60 24.95 5.00 1.37
N GLN A 61 24.05 4.66 2.30
CA GLN A 61 22.92 3.76 2.07
C GLN A 61 21.87 4.44 1.19
N GLU A 62 21.51 5.70 1.48
CA GLU A 62 20.48 6.44 0.75
C GLU A 62 20.94 6.79 -0.68
N LEU A 63 22.22 7.12 -0.88
CA LEU A 63 22.81 7.30 -2.21
C LEU A 63 22.93 5.99 -2.99
N ALA A 64 23.22 4.87 -2.32
CA ALA A 64 23.20 3.54 -2.98
C ALA A 64 21.78 3.15 -3.40
N LYS A 65 20.79 3.38 -2.52
CA LYS A 65 19.37 3.11 -2.77
C LYS A 65 18.84 3.88 -3.97
N ILE A 66 19.03 5.21 -4.02
CA ILE A 66 18.56 6.00 -5.17
C ILE A 66 19.27 5.63 -6.47
N ARG A 67 20.58 5.36 -6.44
CA ARG A 67 21.32 4.94 -7.63
C ARG A 67 20.78 3.63 -8.17
N LYS A 68 20.70 2.60 -7.32
CA LYS A 68 20.17 1.29 -7.70
C LYS A 68 18.77 1.42 -8.33
N MET A 69 17.90 2.21 -7.71
CA MET A 69 16.54 2.43 -8.21
C MET A 69 16.53 3.11 -9.58
N ILE A 70 17.27 4.22 -9.75
CA ILE A 70 17.32 4.93 -11.04
C ILE A 70 17.94 4.02 -12.13
N ASP A 71 19.00 3.28 -11.80
CA ASP A 71 19.66 2.33 -12.71
C ASP A 71 18.68 1.23 -13.16
N GLU A 72 17.94 0.64 -12.22
CA GLU A 72 16.90 -0.37 -12.50
C GLU A 72 15.81 0.19 -13.42
N LEU A 73 15.25 1.37 -13.12
CA LEU A 73 14.22 2.01 -13.93
C LEU A 73 14.72 2.37 -15.33
N LYS A 74 15.95 2.86 -15.45
CA LYS A 74 16.54 3.25 -16.73
C LYS A 74 16.89 2.04 -17.61
N SER A 75 17.24 0.93 -16.99
CA SER A 75 17.55 -0.33 -17.68
C SER A 75 16.32 -1.12 -18.12
N ASP A 76 15.14 -0.84 -17.57
CA ASP A 76 13.91 -1.55 -17.89
C ASP A 76 13.28 -0.97 -19.17
N PRO A 77 13.23 -1.72 -20.29
CA PRO A 77 12.65 -1.23 -21.55
C PRO A 77 11.13 -1.02 -21.47
N ASN A 78 10.47 -1.48 -20.41
CA ASN A 78 9.05 -1.32 -20.19
C ASN A 78 8.71 -0.06 -19.38
N VAL A 79 9.74 0.66 -18.90
CA VAL A 79 9.60 1.82 -18.02
C VAL A 79 10.01 3.09 -18.75
N LYS A 80 9.22 4.14 -18.53
CA LYS A 80 9.55 5.50 -18.93
C LYS A 80 9.62 6.40 -17.71
N VAL A 81 10.81 6.87 -17.36
CA VAL A 81 10.98 7.88 -16.32
C VAL A 81 10.51 9.23 -16.85
N ASN A 82 9.52 9.81 -16.18
CA ASN A 82 8.88 11.05 -16.59
C ASN A 82 9.44 12.26 -15.84
N ARG A 83 9.65 12.11 -14.53
CA ARG A 83 9.97 13.24 -13.65
C ARG A 83 10.74 12.80 -12.41
N LEU A 84 11.77 13.56 -12.04
CA LEU A 84 12.45 13.49 -10.76
C LEU A 84 12.07 14.74 -9.95
N ASP A 85 11.23 14.58 -8.94
CA ASP A 85 10.92 15.64 -7.98
C ASP A 85 12.04 15.68 -6.92
N ILE A 86 12.66 16.84 -6.75
CA ILE A 86 13.79 17.04 -5.83
C ILE A 86 13.43 18.14 -4.86
N ILE A 87 13.31 17.78 -3.59
CA ILE A 87 12.83 18.64 -2.53
C ILE A 87 13.95 18.81 -1.50
N GLY A 88 14.33 20.04 -1.20
CA GLY A 88 15.30 20.32 -0.14
C GLY A 88 14.62 20.92 1.08
N TYR A 89 15.07 20.53 2.27
CA TYR A 89 14.52 21.00 3.54
C TYR A 89 15.61 21.49 4.49
N ALA A 90 15.24 22.44 5.35
CA ALA A 90 15.94 22.87 6.53
C ALA A 90 15.26 22.32 7.80
N SER A 91 16.02 22.17 8.88
CA SER A 91 15.45 22.02 10.22
C SER A 91 14.78 23.34 10.65
N PRO A 92 13.76 23.32 11.52
CA PRO A 92 13.13 24.53 12.07
C PRO A 92 14.00 25.22 13.12
N GLU A 93 15.18 25.67 12.69
CA GLU A 93 16.14 26.41 13.52
C GLU A 93 16.73 27.60 12.76
N GLY A 94 16.85 28.74 13.41
CA GLY A 94 17.55 29.90 12.87
C GLY A 94 16.63 30.88 12.16
N THR A 95 17.14 31.60 11.15
CA THR A 95 16.34 32.63 10.46
C THR A 95 15.65 32.05 9.23
N LEU A 96 14.45 32.55 8.93
CA LEU A 96 13.70 32.18 7.71
C LEU A 96 14.55 32.32 6.44
N ALA A 97 15.36 33.39 6.34
CA ALA A 97 16.25 33.61 5.21
C ALA A 97 17.37 32.56 5.12
N ALA A 98 17.95 32.15 6.25
CA ALA A 98 18.95 31.09 6.30
C ALA A 98 18.34 29.73 5.92
N ASN A 99 17.15 29.41 6.44
CA ASN A 99 16.45 28.16 6.16
C ASN A 99 16.01 28.06 4.70
N LYS A 100 15.54 29.16 4.11
CA LYS A 100 15.28 29.24 2.67
C LYS A 100 16.54 28.92 1.84
N ARG A 101 17.66 29.59 2.13
CA ARG A 101 18.94 29.34 1.44
C ARG A 101 19.41 27.88 1.57
N LEU A 102 19.27 27.28 2.77
CA LEU A 102 19.66 25.91 3.02
C LEU A 102 18.78 24.90 2.28
N SER A 103 17.45 25.08 2.33
CA SER A 103 16.48 24.27 1.59
C SER A 103 16.77 24.31 0.08
N GLU A 104 16.92 25.51 -0.50
CA GLU A 104 17.26 25.70 -1.92
C GLU A 104 18.58 25.02 -2.29
N GLY A 105 19.65 25.29 -1.53
CA GLY A 105 20.97 24.74 -1.81
C GLY A 105 21.03 23.22 -1.72
N ARG A 106 20.29 22.60 -0.79
CA ARG A 106 20.22 21.14 -0.64
C ARG A 106 19.49 20.49 -1.81
N ALA A 107 18.38 21.09 -2.26
CA ALA A 107 17.66 20.62 -3.45
C ALA A 107 18.56 20.68 -4.69
N MET A 108 19.27 21.80 -4.88
CA MET A 108 20.20 21.97 -5.99
C MET A 108 21.38 20.99 -5.93
N ALA A 109 21.95 20.75 -4.75
CA ALA A 109 23.05 19.81 -4.58
C ALA A 109 22.65 18.38 -4.99
N LEU A 110 21.44 17.93 -4.63
CA LEU A 110 20.93 16.62 -5.05
C LEU A 110 20.64 16.58 -6.55
N ARG A 111 20.04 17.64 -7.10
CA ARG A 111 19.85 17.76 -8.55
C ARG A 111 21.16 17.65 -9.32
N ASP A 112 22.20 18.34 -8.87
CA ASP A 112 23.51 18.34 -9.55
C ASP A 112 24.21 16.99 -9.40
N TYR A 113 24.12 16.36 -8.22
CA TYR A 113 24.64 15.01 -7.98
C TYR A 113 24.05 13.99 -8.95
N LEU A 114 22.72 14.05 -9.17
CA LEU A 114 22.00 13.16 -10.08
C LEU A 114 22.27 13.50 -11.54
N ALA A 115 22.23 14.78 -11.92
CA ALA A 115 22.48 15.22 -13.29
C ALA A 115 23.91 14.97 -13.78
N TYR A 116 24.88 14.85 -12.88
CA TYR A 116 26.23 14.42 -13.22
C TYR A 116 26.30 12.92 -13.59
N ARG A 117 25.40 12.09 -13.02
CA ARG A 117 25.39 10.63 -13.19
C ARG A 117 24.42 10.16 -14.27
N TYR A 118 23.34 10.90 -14.46
CA TYR A 118 22.23 10.52 -15.30
C TYR A 118 21.95 11.59 -16.35
N ASP A 119 21.81 11.16 -17.59
CA ASP A 119 21.51 11.97 -18.78
C ASP A 119 20.01 12.30 -18.92
N PHE A 120 19.30 12.45 -17.80
CA PHE A 120 17.92 12.96 -17.87
C PHE A 120 17.91 14.40 -18.39
N PRO A 121 16.97 14.75 -19.29
CA PRO A 121 16.76 16.13 -19.72
C PRO A 121 16.55 17.07 -18.53
N ARG A 122 17.06 18.31 -18.63
CA ARG A 122 16.95 19.28 -17.52
C ARG A 122 15.51 19.54 -17.08
N ASN A 123 14.56 19.51 -18.01
CA ASN A 123 13.14 19.69 -17.75
C ASN A 123 12.46 18.50 -17.06
N GLN A 124 13.14 17.36 -16.86
CA GLN A 124 12.63 16.26 -16.03
C GLN A 124 12.99 16.43 -14.54
N TYR A 125 13.92 17.33 -14.20
CA TYR A 125 14.25 17.64 -12.82
C TYR A 125 13.35 18.78 -12.33
N TYR A 126 12.44 18.45 -11.40
CA TYR A 126 11.52 19.42 -10.80
C TYR A 126 11.98 19.72 -9.40
N ILE A 127 12.41 20.96 -9.18
CA ILE A 127 13.02 21.38 -7.93
C ILE A 127 11.95 22.07 -7.08
N VAL A 128 11.82 21.64 -5.83
CA VAL A 128 10.89 22.19 -4.85
C VAL A 128 11.68 22.67 -3.63
N PHE A 129 11.38 23.88 -3.19
CA PHE A 129 12.00 24.46 -1.99
C PHE A 129 11.06 24.27 -0.82
N GLY A 130 11.32 23.24 -0.02
CA GLY A 130 10.47 22.83 1.09
C GLY A 130 10.53 23.77 2.30
N GLY A 131 11.53 24.65 2.40
CA GLY A 131 11.73 25.49 3.58
C GLY A 131 12.05 24.65 4.82
N GLU A 132 11.42 24.96 5.93
CA GLU A 132 11.54 24.22 7.19
C GLU A 132 10.69 22.94 7.17
N ASN A 133 11.25 21.82 7.61
CA ASN A 133 10.59 20.52 7.58
C ASN A 133 9.63 20.29 8.75
N TRP A 134 8.57 21.10 8.82
CA TRP A 134 7.55 20.97 9.87
C TRP A 134 6.79 19.64 9.80
N ASP A 135 6.44 19.19 8.59
CA ASP A 135 5.77 17.89 8.38
C ASP A 135 6.66 16.71 8.83
N GLY A 136 7.96 16.80 8.55
CA GLY A 136 8.94 15.81 9.01
C GLY A 136 9.11 15.83 10.52
N LEU A 137 9.07 17.01 11.16
CA LEU A 137 9.10 17.13 12.62
C LEU A 137 7.87 16.46 13.25
N GLU A 138 6.68 16.75 12.74
CA GLU A 138 5.43 16.15 13.24
C GLU A 138 5.47 14.62 13.15
N LYS A 139 5.86 14.06 11.99
CA LYS A 139 6.03 12.61 11.82
C LYS A 139 7.07 12.00 12.76
N ALA A 140 8.21 12.67 12.94
CA ALA A 140 9.24 12.19 13.86
C ALA A 140 8.70 12.11 15.30
N LEU A 141 7.89 13.10 15.71
CA LEU A 141 7.27 13.14 17.03
C LEU A 141 6.32 11.97 17.28
N GLU A 142 5.62 11.45 16.28
CA GLU A 142 4.70 10.31 16.44
C GLU A 142 5.40 9.07 17.04
N THR A 143 6.68 8.88 16.71
CA THR A 143 7.45 7.66 17.04
C THR A 143 8.28 7.75 18.32
N ILE A 144 8.39 8.94 18.91
CA ILE A 144 9.25 9.18 20.08
C ILE A 144 8.43 9.55 21.31
N GLU A 145 8.98 9.25 22.47
CA GLU A 145 8.57 9.84 23.73
C GLU A 145 9.30 11.17 23.92
N LEU A 146 8.54 12.23 24.21
CA LEU A 146 9.06 13.59 24.41
C LEU A 146 8.30 14.24 25.57
N GLU A 147 9.03 14.91 26.46
CA GLU A 147 8.42 15.71 27.50
C GLU A 147 7.62 16.87 26.89
N TYR A 148 6.37 17.05 27.33
CA TYR A 148 5.43 18.05 26.78
C TYR A 148 5.07 17.86 25.29
N LYS A 149 5.13 16.62 24.78
CA LYS A 149 4.85 16.27 23.38
C LYS A 149 3.53 16.83 22.85
N ASP A 150 2.45 16.74 23.61
CA ASP A 150 1.13 17.21 23.17
C ASP A 150 1.09 18.73 22.95
N GLU A 151 1.75 19.50 23.82
CA GLU A 151 1.87 20.96 23.69
C GLU A 151 2.79 21.34 22.51
N VAL A 152 3.87 20.59 22.28
CA VAL A 152 4.72 20.75 21.10
C VAL A 152 3.92 20.52 19.82
N LEU A 153 3.13 19.45 19.76
CA LEU A 153 2.28 19.13 18.62
C LEU A 153 1.19 20.17 18.40
N ASP A 154 0.59 20.70 19.46
CA ASP A 154 -0.39 21.80 19.38
C ASP A 154 0.22 23.04 18.71
N ILE A 155 1.43 23.44 19.13
CA ILE A 155 2.15 24.55 18.51
C ILE A 155 2.39 24.30 17.01
N ILE A 156 2.88 23.11 16.65
CA ILE A 156 3.20 22.76 15.27
C ILE A 156 1.95 22.79 14.38
N ARG A 157 0.83 22.26 14.87
CA ARG A 157 -0.42 22.13 14.10
C ARG A 157 -1.20 23.44 13.99
N ASN A 158 -1.24 24.22 15.06
CA ASN A 158 -2.22 25.31 15.19
C ASN A 158 -1.61 26.71 15.04
N ILE A 159 -0.28 26.86 15.17
CA ILE A 159 0.37 28.17 15.00
C ILE A 159 0.91 28.27 13.57
N PRO A 160 0.48 29.24 12.75
CA PRO A 160 1.08 29.46 11.43
C PRO A 160 2.56 29.85 11.52
N ILE A 161 3.36 29.44 10.53
CA ILE A 161 4.82 29.66 10.52
C ILE A 161 5.14 31.16 10.60
N GLU A 162 4.45 31.97 9.81
CA GLU A 162 4.61 33.43 9.76
C GLU A 162 4.20 34.15 11.05
N LYS A 163 3.47 33.46 11.94
CA LYS A 163 3.08 33.96 13.26
C LYS A 163 4.04 33.54 14.37
N GLY A 164 5.22 33.05 14.03
CA GLY A 164 6.29 32.76 14.99
C GLY A 164 6.16 31.39 15.67
N ARG A 165 5.78 30.36 14.90
CA ARG A 165 5.71 28.96 15.36
C ARG A 165 7.00 28.53 16.09
N GLU A 166 8.16 28.76 15.48
CA GLU A 166 9.47 28.45 16.09
C GLU A 166 9.67 29.20 17.41
N THR A 167 9.41 30.51 17.43
CA THR A 167 9.53 31.34 18.65
C THR A 167 8.67 30.81 19.78
N LYS A 168 7.45 30.37 19.49
CA LYS A 168 6.55 29.77 20.48
C LYS A 168 7.10 28.45 21.02
N LEU A 169 7.66 27.62 20.14
CA LEU A 169 8.30 26.38 20.54
C LEU A 169 9.55 26.61 21.41
N MET A 170 10.35 27.63 21.09
CA MET A 170 11.51 28.04 21.91
C MET A 170 11.13 28.56 23.29
N GLN A 171 9.96 29.18 23.43
CA GLN A 171 9.47 29.72 24.71
C GLN A 171 8.80 28.66 25.58
N LEU A 172 8.26 27.60 24.97
CA LEU A 172 7.55 26.53 25.67
C LEU A 172 8.42 25.90 26.76
N HIS A 173 7.93 25.91 28.01
CA HIS A 173 8.61 25.35 29.18
C HIS A 173 10.09 25.76 29.30
N GLY A 174 10.37 27.05 29.05
CA GLY A 174 11.72 27.61 29.12
C GLY A 174 12.67 27.10 28.03
N GLY A 175 12.14 26.51 26.95
CA GLY A 175 12.90 25.95 25.84
C GLY A 175 13.34 24.51 26.03
N THR A 176 12.89 23.83 27.09
CA THR A 176 13.27 22.43 27.37
C THR A 176 12.94 21.49 26.21
N PRO A 177 11.71 21.49 25.64
CA PRO A 177 11.40 20.66 24.47
C PRO A 177 12.22 21.06 23.25
N TYR A 178 12.36 22.37 22.99
CA TYR A 178 13.13 22.86 21.84
C TYR A 178 14.59 22.42 21.89
N GLY A 179 15.23 22.47 23.06
CA GLY A 179 16.60 22.01 23.24
C GLY A 179 16.77 20.51 22.97
N TYR A 180 15.79 19.69 23.35
CA TYR A 180 15.78 18.27 23.01
C TYR A 180 15.65 18.06 21.50
N LEU A 181 14.68 18.73 20.87
CA LEU A 181 14.45 18.65 19.43
C LEU A 181 15.69 19.08 18.64
N LEU A 182 16.30 20.21 19.02
CA LEU A 182 17.52 20.73 18.41
C LEU A 182 18.67 19.72 18.43
N LYS A 183 18.82 18.98 19.54
CA LYS A 183 19.93 18.05 19.73
C LYS A 183 19.70 16.69 19.05
N TYR A 184 18.49 16.16 19.13
CA TYR A 184 18.23 14.75 18.78
C TYR A 184 17.34 14.56 17.55
N ILE A 185 16.52 15.56 17.17
CA ILE A 185 15.53 15.42 16.09
C ILE A 185 15.89 16.30 14.88
N PHE A 186 16.19 17.58 15.08
CA PHE A 186 16.52 18.52 14.00
C PHE A 186 17.65 18.05 13.07
N PRO A 187 18.70 17.34 13.53
CA PRO A 187 19.69 16.78 12.63
C PRO A 187 19.09 15.90 11.51
N SER A 188 18.07 15.08 11.80
CA SER A 188 17.42 14.21 10.81
C SER A 188 16.39 14.91 9.94
N LEU A 189 16.07 16.18 10.23
CA LEU A 189 15.16 17.00 9.42
C LEU A 189 15.88 17.76 8.30
N ARG A 190 17.21 17.82 8.37
CA ARG A 190 18.08 18.47 7.37
C ARG A 190 18.25 17.54 6.19
N VAL A 191 17.23 17.47 5.34
CA VAL A 191 17.15 16.46 4.28
C VAL A 191 17.03 17.03 2.87
N ALA A 192 17.51 16.29 1.89
CA ALA A 192 17.08 16.40 0.51
C ALA A 192 16.42 15.09 0.09
N ILE A 193 15.23 15.22 -0.50
CA ILE A 193 14.38 14.13 -0.96
C ILE A 193 14.36 14.12 -2.48
N CYS A 194 14.48 12.94 -3.08
CA CYS A 194 14.16 12.75 -4.48
C CYS A 194 13.03 11.73 -4.61
N LYS A 195 12.02 12.02 -5.42
CA LYS A 195 10.94 11.12 -5.82
C LYS A 195 11.00 10.93 -7.32
N VAL A 196 10.92 9.68 -7.78
CA VAL A 196 10.97 9.36 -9.22
C VAL A 196 9.58 8.94 -9.68
N ASN A 197 9.02 9.65 -10.66
CA ASN A 197 7.75 9.35 -11.27
C ASN A 197 8.02 8.69 -12.62
N TYR A 198 7.40 7.54 -12.85
CA TYR A 198 7.57 6.78 -14.08
C TYR A 198 6.29 6.06 -14.47
N GLU A 199 6.20 5.75 -15.76
CA GLU A 199 5.13 4.95 -16.32
C GLU A 199 5.68 3.58 -16.71
N VAL A 200 4.89 2.54 -16.47
CA VAL A 200 5.15 1.20 -17.00
C VAL A 200 4.14 0.97 -18.11
N ARG A 201 4.60 0.55 -19.29
CA ARG A 201 3.69 0.24 -20.41
C ARG A 201 2.71 -0.88 -20.05
N ASP A 202 1.71 -1.05 -20.90
CA ASP A 202 0.82 -2.22 -20.85
C ASP A 202 1.52 -3.47 -21.39
N PHE A 203 1.25 -4.58 -20.70
CA PHE A 203 1.76 -5.90 -21.00
C PHE A 203 0.64 -6.72 -21.65
N SER A 204 1.00 -7.55 -22.63
CA SER A 204 0.09 -8.63 -23.04
C SER A 204 -0.10 -9.62 -21.88
N VAL A 205 -1.11 -10.48 -21.99
CA VAL A 205 -1.38 -11.50 -20.97
C VAL A 205 -0.18 -12.45 -20.81
N GLU A 206 0.47 -12.80 -21.92
CA GLU A 206 1.65 -13.65 -21.99
C GLU A 206 2.86 -12.98 -21.34
N GLU A 207 3.08 -11.69 -21.59
CA GLU A 207 4.13 -10.92 -20.91
C GLU A 207 3.84 -10.81 -19.42
N ALA A 208 2.60 -10.53 -19.04
CA ALA A 208 2.18 -10.39 -17.67
C ALA A 208 2.37 -11.69 -16.86
N LYS A 209 2.24 -12.87 -17.48
CA LYS A 209 2.56 -14.17 -16.86
C LYS A 209 4.02 -14.29 -16.41
N GLU A 210 4.96 -13.64 -17.11
CA GLU A 210 6.37 -13.67 -16.73
C GLU A 210 6.71 -12.52 -15.77
N ILE A 211 6.12 -11.35 -15.97
CA ILE A 211 6.33 -10.19 -15.11
C ILE A 211 5.78 -10.45 -13.70
N ILE A 212 4.64 -11.15 -13.54
CA ILE A 212 4.08 -11.42 -12.20
C ILE A 212 5.01 -12.24 -11.30
N LYS A 213 5.88 -13.07 -11.89
CA LYS A 213 6.83 -13.93 -11.18
C LYS A 213 8.06 -13.15 -10.68
N THR A 214 8.42 -12.06 -11.35
CA THR A 214 9.71 -11.38 -11.18
C THR A 214 9.57 -9.94 -10.70
N ARG A 215 8.62 -9.20 -11.27
CA ARG A 215 8.32 -7.80 -10.96
C ARG A 215 6.80 -7.59 -10.88
N PRO A 216 6.07 -8.26 -9.97
CA PRO A 216 4.62 -8.10 -9.87
C PRO A 216 4.20 -6.65 -9.58
N GLN A 217 5.05 -5.87 -8.94
CA GLN A 217 4.87 -4.42 -8.76
C GLN A 217 4.80 -3.66 -10.09
N ASN A 218 5.15 -4.28 -11.23
CA ASN A 218 5.02 -3.70 -12.57
C ASN A 218 3.65 -3.97 -13.20
N LEU A 219 2.83 -4.91 -12.70
CA LEU A 219 1.50 -5.24 -13.26
C LEU A 219 0.35 -4.50 -12.58
N SER A 220 -0.52 -3.91 -13.38
CA SER A 220 -1.80 -3.40 -12.89
C SER A 220 -2.64 -4.53 -12.30
N LEU A 221 -3.55 -4.19 -11.39
CA LEU A 221 -4.49 -5.17 -10.84
C LEU A 221 -5.29 -5.86 -11.95
N ASN A 222 -5.66 -5.12 -13.00
CA ASN A 222 -6.35 -5.67 -14.16
C ASN A 222 -5.50 -6.70 -14.93
N GLU A 223 -4.23 -6.42 -15.20
CA GLU A 223 -3.34 -7.39 -15.85
C GLU A 223 -3.14 -8.64 -15.00
N MET A 224 -3.06 -8.49 -13.68
CA MET A 224 -3.03 -9.66 -12.79
C MET A 224 -4.31 -10.49 -12.94
N PHE A 225 -5.49 -9.87 -13.02
CA PHE A 225 -6.74 -10.61 -13.23
C PHE A 225 -6.81 -11.26 -14.61
N LEU A 226 -6.32 -10.60 -15.67
CA LEU A 226 -6.21 -11.22 -16.99
C LEU A 226 -5.28 -12.44 -16.96
N VAL A 227 -4.18 -12.39 -16.20
CA VAL A 227 -3.30 -13.54 -15.97
C VAL A 227 -4.02 -14.65 -15.21
N ALA A 228 -4.75 -14.33 -14.12
CA ALA A 228 -5.53 -15.31 -13.38
C ALA A 228 -6.51 -16.06 -14.28
N ASN A 229 -7.22 -15.34 -15.16
CA ASN A 229 -8.22 -15.91 -16.09
C ASN A 229 -7.64 -16.88 -17.13
N THR A 230 -6.31 -16.98 -17.23
CA THR A 230 -5.67 -17.97 -18.11
C THR A 230 -5.38 -19.31 -17.42
N TYR A 231 -5.53 -19.36 -16.09
CA TYR A 231 -5.32 -20.55 -15.30
C TYR A 231 -6.68 -21.19 -14.96
N PRO A 232 -6.75 -22.52 -14.85
CA PRO A 232 -7.97 -23.17 -14.37
C PRO A 232 -8.37 -22.62 -13.00
N THR A 233 -9.64 -22.31 -12.83
CA THR A 233 -10.17 -21.80 -11.57
C THR A 233 -9.84 -22.75 -10.42
N GLY A 234 -9.30 -22.20 -9.32
CA GLY A 234 -8.88 -22.97 -8.15
C GLY A 234 -7.55 -23.72 -8.29
N SER A 235 -6.86 -23.63 -9.44
CA SER A 235 -5.47 -24.08 -9.56
C SER A 235 -4.54 -23.28 -8.63
N GLN A 236 -3.36 -23.83 -8.34
CA GLN A 236 -2.40 -23.14 -7.48
C GLN A 236 -1.94 -21.82 -8.13
N GLU A 237 -1.71 -21.83 -9.45
CA GLU A 237 -1.31 -20.66 -10.22
C GLU A 237 -2.38 -19.57 -10.18
N PHE A 238 -3.66 -19.95 -10.30
CA PHE A 238 -4.79 -19.03 -10.15
C PHE A 238 -4.80 -18.36 -8.77
N ILE A 239 -4.58 -19.14 -7.72
CA ILE A 239 -4.55 -18.65 -6.34
C ILE A 239 -3.35 -17.73 -6.09
N ASP A 240 -2.15 -18.11 -6.55
CA ASP A 240 -0.90 -17.36 -6.37
C ASP A 240 -0.98 -15.94 -6.98
N VAL A 241 -1.74 -15.80 -8.07
CA VAL A 241 -2.00 -14.50 -8.70
C VAL A 241 -2.77 -13.58 -7.75
N PHE A 242 -3.81 -14.07 -7.06
CA PHE A 242 -4.58 -13.24 -6.13
C PHE A 242 -3.82 -12.91 -4.84
N GLU A 243 -2.99 -13.84 -4.35
CA GLU A 243 -2.08 -13.55 -3.24
C GLU A 243 -1.08 -12.45 -3.60
N THR A 244 -0.56 -12.50 -4.83
CA THR A 244 0.32 -11.47 -5.35
C THR A 244 -0.42 -10.15 -5.50
N ALA A 245 -1.66 -10.18 -6.00
CA ALA A 245 -2.50 -9.00 -6.19
C ALA A 245 -2.80 -8.29 -4.87
N VAL A 246 -3.23 -9.01 -3.82
CA VAL A 246 -3.53 -8.39 -2.51
C VAL A 246 -2.26 -7.84 -1.84
N ARG A 247 -1.10 -8.45 -2.09
CA ARG A 247 0.18 -7.92 -1.59
C ARG A 247 0.60 -6.63 -2.30
N MET A 248 0.38 -6.53 -3.61
CA MET A 248 0.70 -5.32 -4.38
C MET A 248 -0.35 -4.22 -4.22
N TYR A 249 -1.61 -4.59 -3.97
CA TYR A 249 -2.76 -3.71 -3.86
C TYR A 249 -3.54 -3.94 -2.55
N PRO A 250 -2.92 -3.75 -1.38
CA PRO A 250 -3.52 -4.12 -0.09
C PRO A 250 -4.77 -3.32 0.29
N GLN A 251 -4.96 -2.14 -0.31
CA GLN A 251 -6.15 -1.29 -0.11
C GLN A 251 -7.26 -1.56 -1.14
N SER A 252 -7.02 -2.43 -2.13
CA SER A 252 -8.05 -2.78 -3.10
C SER A 252 -9.05 -3.76 -2.49
N GLU A 253 -10.31 -3.34 -2.39
CA GLU A 253 -11.38 -4.19 -1.89
C GLU A 253 -11.55 -5.44 -2.76
N ILE A 254 -11.45 -5.31 -4.09
CA ILE A 254 -11.55 -6.44 -5.02
C ILE A 254 -10.39 -7.42 -4.81
N ALA A 255 -9.16 -6.93 -4.66
CA ALA A 255 -8.01 -7.80 -4.41
C ALA A 255 -8.16 -8.56 -3.08
N ASN A 256 -8.65 -7.89 -2.03
CA ASN A 256 -8.91 -8.52 -0.75
C ASN A 256 -10.05 -9.55 -0.81
N ILE A 257 -11.15 -9.28 -1.52
CA ILE A 257 -12.24 -10.24 -1.68
C ILE A 257 -11.75 -11.48 -2.44
N ASN A 258 -11.00 -11.31 -3.54
CA ASN A 258 -10.45 -12.44 -4.30
C ASN A 258 -9.46 -13.27 -3.48
N ALA A 259 -8.57 -12.62 -2.72
CA ALA A 259 -7.66 -13.29 -1.81
C ALA A 259 -8.39 -14.03 -0.67
N ALA A 260 -9.49 -13.47 -0.17
CA ALA A 260 -10.33 -14.15 0.81
C ALA A 260 -10.97 -15.41 0.24
N THR A 261 -11.53 -15.33 -0.97
CA THR A 261 -12.11 -16.49 -1.67
C THR A 261 -11.05 -17.56 -1.95
N ALA A 262 -9.83 -17.17 -2.32
CA ALA A 262 -8.70 -18.07 -2.46
C ALA A 262 -8.34 -18.77 -1.15
N ALA A 263 -8.24 -18.02 -0.05
CA ALA A 263 -8.03 -18.60 1.28
C ALA A 263 -9.17 -19.55 1.70
N LEU A 264 -10.42 -19.22 1.41
CA LEU A 264 -11.58 -20.10 1.68
C LEU A 264 -11.50 -21.42 0.90
N SER A 265 -11.06 -21.39 -0.35
CA SER A 265 -10.87 -22.60 -1.18
C SER A 265 -9.87 -23.59 -0.57
N ARG A 266 -8.91 -23.06 0.20
CA ARG A 266 -7.88 -23.82 0.93
C ARG A 266 -8.22 -24.05 2.40
N ASN A 267 -9.44 -23.69 2.84
CA ASN A 267 -9.90 -23.79 4.23
C ASN A 267 -9.03 -22.96 5.22
N GLU A 268 -8.42 -21.88 4.74
CA GLU A 268 -7.61 -20.94 5.54
C GLU A 268 -8.48 -19.82 6.11
N LEU A 269 -9.35 -20.16 7.07
CA LEU A 269 -10.39 -19.26 7.57
C LEU A 269 -9.84 -17.98 8.21
N VAL A 270 -8.67 -18.06 8.86
CA VAL A 270 -8.01 -16.90 9.50
C VAL A 270 -7.54 -15.88 8.45
N SER A 271 -6.92 -16.37 7.38
CA SER A 271 -6.49 -15.52 6.26
C SER A 271 -7.69 -14.89 5.57
N ALA A 272 -8.73 -15.67 5.29
CA ALA A 272 -9.97 -15.18 4.68
C ALA A 272 -10.63 -14.08 5.50
N GLU A 273 -10.74 -14.26 6.81
CA GLU A 273 -11.29 -13.25 7.73
C GLU A 273 -10.47 -11.97 7.74
N ARG A 274 -9.13 -12.08 7.79
CA ARG A 274 -8.23 -10.93 7.73
C ARG A 274 -8.42 -10.13 6.44
N TYR A 275 -8.49 -10.79 5.28
CA TYR A 275 -8.70 -10.11 4.00
C TYR A 275 -10.09 -9.46 3.92
N LEU A 276 -11.15 -10.15 4.34
CA LEU A 276 -12.49 -9.55 4.39
C LEU A 276 -12.57 -8.36 5.34
N GLY A 277 -11.79 -8.36 6.43
CA GLY A 277 -11.67 -7.23 7.35
C GLY A 277 -11.08 -5.95 6.73
N MET A 278 -10.40 -6.05 5.58
CA MET A 278 -9.87 -4.90 4.84
C MET A 278 -10.90 -4.25 3.91
N VAL A 279 -12.09 -4.85 3.76
CA VAL A 279 -13.14 -4.39 2.86
C VAL A 279 -14.11 -3.48 3.63
N ASN A 280 -14.55 -2.37 3.03
CA ASN A 280 -15.56 -1.53 3.66
C ASN A 280 -16.94 -2.20 3.57
N SER A 281 -17.35 -2.87 4.65
CA SER A 281 -18.62 -3.60 4.73
C SER A 281 -19.85 -2.72 4.45
N ASN A 282 -19.77 -1.40 4.63
CA ASN A 282 -20.90 -0.49 4.38
C ASN A 282 -21.25 -0.37 2.89
N LYS A 283 -20.34 -0.73 1.99
CA LYS A 283 -20.62 -0.77 0.55
C LYS A 283 -21.53 -1.93 0.16
N ASN A 284 -21.66 -2.94 1.03
CA ASN A 284 -22.49 -4.11 0.81
C ASN A 284 -22.28 -4.76 -0.56
N LEU A 285 -21.02 -4.92 -0.98
CA LEU A 285 -20.69 -5.55 -2.26
C LEU A 285 -21.26 -7.00 -2.27
N PRO A 286 -21.96 -7.43 -3.34
CA PRO A 286 -22.51 -8.79 -3.44
C PRO A 286 -21.45 -9.87 -3.21
N GLU A 287 -20.27 -9.65 -3.78
CA GLU A 287 -19.09 -10.51 -3.72
C GLU A 287 -18.56 -10.67 -2.29
N TYR A 288 -18.44 -9.55 -1.57
CA TYR A 288 -18.04 -9.53 -0.16
C TYR A 288 -19.04 -10.32 0.68
N ASN A 289 -20.34 -10.07 0.49
CA ASN A 289 -21.40 -10.76 1.23
C ASN A 289 -21.37 -12.26 0.91
N ASN A 290 -21.11 -12.65 -0.33
CA ASN A 290 -20.99 -14.05 -0.68
C ASN A 290 -19.80 -14.73 0.03
N ALA A 291 -18.61 -14.13 -0.05
CA ALA A 291 -17.41 -14.63 0.62
C ALA A 291 -17.57 -14.69 2.15
N MET A 292 -18.17 -13.67 2.76
CA MET A 292 -18.50 -13.66 4.19
C MET A 292 -19.51 -14.75 4.54
N GLY A 293 -20.51 -14.97 3.69
CA GLY A 293 -21.47 -16.04 3.82
C GLY A 293 -20.82 -17.42 3.85
N ILE A 294 -19.87 -17.68 2.93
CA ILE A 294 -19.08 -18.91 2.90
C ILE A 294 -18.21 -19.05 4.16
N LEU A 295 -17.51 -17.98 4.57
CA LEU A 295 -16.70 -17.99 5.80
C LEU A 295 -17.52 -18.38 7.04
N MET A 296 -18.70 -17.78 7.21
CA MET A 296 -19.61 -18.09 8.32
C MET A 296 -20.13 -19.53 8.24
N LEU A 297 -20.44 -20.02 7.03
CA LEU A 297 -20.84 -21.41 6.82
C LEU A 297 -19.75 -22.40 7.26
N MET A 298 -18.50 -22.09 6.93
CA MET A 298 -17.34 -22.93 7.28
C MET A 298 -17.02 -22.87 8.78
N LYS A 299 -17.28 -21.74 9.45
CA LYS A 299 -17.23 -21.60 10.91
C LYS A 299 -18.41 -22.26 11.65
N GLY A 300 -19.45 -22.68 10.92
CA GLY A 300 -20.65 -23.29 11.49
C GLY A 300 -21.71 -22.30 11.97
N ASP A 301 -21.53 -21.00 11.71
CA ASP A 301 -22.56 -19.98 11.96
C ASP A 301 -23.54 -19.94 10.78
N TYR A 302 -24.51 -20.84 10.81
CA TYR A 302 -25.51 -20.99 9.75
C TYR A 302 -26.46 -19.80 9.64
N GLU A 303 -26.73 -19.08 10.74
CA GLU A 303 -27.69 -17.96 10.71
C GLU A 303 -27.05 -16.72 10.08
N SER A 304 -25.82 -16.37 10.50
CA SER A 304 -25.06 -15.29 9.85
C SER A 304 -24.78 -15.62 8.40
N SER A 305 -24.37 -16.87 8.11
CA SER A 305 -24.13 -17.31 6.73
C SER A 305 -25.33 -17.09 5.83
N LYS A 306 -26.53 -17.52 6.27
CA LYS A 306 -27.77 -17.36 5.51
C LYS A 306 -28.09 -15.88 5.24
N LYS A 307 -27.87 -14.99 6.22
CA LYS A 307 -28.09 -13.55 6.06
C LYS A 307 -27.21 -12.98 4.94
N TYR A 308 -25.92 -13.26 5.00
CA TYR A 308 -24.94 -12.79 4.02
C TYR A 308 -25.20 -13.35 2.61
N LEU A 309 -25.41 -14.66 2.49
CA LEU A 309 -25.65 -15.29 1.19
C LEU A 309 -26.97 -14.84 0.54
N LYS A 310 -28.05 -14.66 1.33
CA LYS A 310 -29.31 -14.09 0.80
C LYS A 310 -29.14 -12.68 0.29
N PHE A 311 -28.35 -11.85 0.99
CA PHE A 311 -28.07 -10.51 0.51
C PHE A 311 -27.35 -10.55 -0.84
N ALA A 312 -26.33 -11.39 -0.98
CA ALA A 312 -25.58 -11.55 -2.23
C ALA A 312 -26.48 -12.03 -3.39
N GLU A 313 -27.34 -13.03 -3.13
CA GLU A 313 -28.33 -13.54 -4.10
C GLU A 313 -29.31 -12.44 -4.54
N GLN A 314 -29.90 -11.71 -3.58
CA GLN A 314 -30.84 -10.62 -3.85
C GLN A 314 -30.18 -9.47 -4.61
N SER A 315 -28.87 -9.32 -4.49
CA SER A 315 -28.09 -8.33 -5.22
C SER A 315 -27.64 -8.84 -6.61
N GLY A 316 -28.13 -10.00 -7.04
CA GLY A 316 -27.93 -10.52 -8.39
C GLY A 316 -26.72 -11.45 -8.57
N LEU A 317 -26.02 -11.83 -7.50
CA LEU A 317 -24.88 -12.74 -7.61
C LEU A 317 -25.35 -14.21 -7.67
N ASP A 318 -25.34 -14.80 -8.86
CA ASP A 318 -25.82 -16.17 -9.09
C ASP A 318 -25.06 -17.23 -8.27
N ALA A 319 -23.75 -17.05 -8.05
CA ALA A 319 -22.93 -17.95 -7.22
C ALA A 319 -23.47 -18.08 -5.78
N ALA A 320 -24.18 -17.08 -5.26
CA ALA A 320 -24.77 -17.12 -3.93
C ALA A 320 -25.90 -18.17 -3.81
N ARG A 321 -26.58 -18.51 -4.91
CA ARG A 321 -27.63 -19.54 -4.91
C ARG A 321 -27.06 -20.92 -4.58
N GLY A 322 -25.96 -21.30 -5.22
CA GLY A 322 -25.28 -22.57 -4.94
C GLY A 322 -24.82 -22.65 -3.49
N ASN A 323 -24.25 -21.56 -2.95
CA ASN A 323 -23.83 -21.49 -1.56
C ASN A 323 -25.01 -21.61 -0.56
N LEU A 324 -26.19 -21.07 -0.90
CA LEU A 324 -27.40 -21.24 -0.09
C LEU A 324 -27.89 -22.70 -0.07
N GLU A 325 -27.82 -23.40 -1.20
CA GLU A 325 -28.15 -24.83 -1.26
C GLU A 325 -27.22 -25.66 -0.38
N GLU A 326 -25.92 -25.38 -0.42
CA GLU A 326 -24.94 -26.07 0.40
C GLU A 326 -25.12 -25.78 1.90
N LEU A 327 -25.51 -24.55 2.26
CA LEU A 327 -25.90 -24.21 3.63
C LEU A 327 -27.05 -25.10 4.12
N VAL A 328 -28.09 -25.29 3.30
CA VAL A 328 -29.23 -26.15 3.64
C VAL A 328 -28.78 -27.59 3.85
N ARG A 329 -27.94 -28.12 2.96
CA ARG A 329 -27.38 -29.48 3.07
C ARG A 329 -26.58 -29.65 4.37
N LYS A 330 -25.67 -28.72 4.68
CA LYS A 330 -24.87 -28.76 5.93
C LYS A 330 -25.74 -28.70 7.17
N LYS A 331 -26.75 -27.81 7.21
CA LYS A 331 -27.67 -27.69 8.36
C LYS A 331 -28.44 -28.99 8.58
N ALA A 332 -28.89 -29.65 7.52
CA ALA A 332 -29.56 -30.96 7.59
C ALA A 332 -28.63 -32.07 8.10
N ASN A 333 -27.39 -32.11 7.62
CA ASN A 333 -26.38 -33.09 8.06
C ASN A 333 -26.01 -32.91 9.53
N ALA A 334 -25.77 -31.67 9.98
CA ALA A 334 -25.51 -31.35 11.38
C ALA A 334 -26.68 -31.77 12.30
N ALA A 335 -27.93 -31.56 11.85
CA ALA A 335 -29.11 -32.00 12.59
C ALA A 335 -29.22 -33.52 12.70
N LYS A 336 -28.88 -34.27 11.63
CA LYS A 336 -28.83 -35.74 11.65
C LYS A 336 -27.75 -36.27 12.60
N MET A 337 -26.56 -35.68 12.59
CA MET A 337 -25.47 -36.06 13.51
C MET A 337 -25.85 -35.84 14.99
N LYS A 338 -26.52 -34.72 15.29
CA LYS A 338 -27.05 -34.46 16.64
C LYS A 338 -28.14 -35.45 17.09
N LYS A 339 -28.91 -36.01 16.15
CA LYS A 339 -29.93 -37.04 16.44
C LYS A 339 -29.32 -38.43 16.64
N ASN A 340 -28.23 -38.76 15.93
CA ASN A 340 -27.59 -40.07 15.99
C ASN A 340 -26.51 -40.19 17.08
N GLY A 341 -26.03 -39.07 17.64
CA GLY A 341 -25.08 -39.02 18.75
C GLY A 341 -25.74 -38.90 20.13
N LYS A 342 -27.03 -39.21 20.24
CA LYS A 342 -27.78 -39.32 21.51
C LYS A 342 -28.09 -40.77 21.82
#